data_AF-A0A352NXE4-F1
#
_entry.id   AF-A0A352NXE4-F1
#
_cell.length_a   1.000
_cell.length_b   1.000
_cell.length_c   1.000
_cell.angle_alpha   90.00
_cell.angle_beta   90.00
_cell.angle_gamma   90.00
#
_symmetry.space_group_name_H-M   'P 1'
#
loop_
_entity.id
_entity.type
_entity.pdbx_description
1 polymer ?
#
loop_
_entity_poly.entity_id
_entity_poly.type
_entity_poly.pdbx_seq_one_letter_code
_entity_poly.pdbx_strand_id
1 'polypeptide(L)' 'IKAFYMRQNEDGKTVAAADLLVPGVGEIIGGSQREERYDILEKRIEELGLNEKDYWWYLELRKYGETKHSGFGLGFE' A
#
# COMPACT_ATOMS: atom_id res chain seq x y z
N ILE A 1 11.49 0.77 -2.34
CA ILE A 1 11.12 0.93 -3.77
C ILE A 1 9.59 1.05 -3.95
N LYS A 2 8.75 0.36 -3.16
CA LYS A 2 7.29 0.56 -3.17
C LYS A 2 6.80 1.27 -1.88
N ALA A 3 5.58 1.82 -1.92
CA ALA A 3 5.02 2.66 -0.86
C ALA A 3 4.71 1.89 0.44
N PHE A 4 4.66 2.62 1.57
CA PHE A 4 4.47 2.05 2.92
C PHE A 4 3.13 1.31 3.09
N TYR A 5 2.09 1.72 2.37
CA TYR A 5 0.74 1.19 2.49
C TYR A 5 0.51 -0.13 1.74
N MET A 6 1.48 -0.61 0.96
CA MET A 6 1.31 -1.85 0.18
C MET A 6 1.47 -3.06 1.09
N ARG A 7 0.53 -4.01 1.04
CA ARG A 7 0.54 -5.19 1.90
C ARG A 7 1.81 -6.00 1.75
N GLN A 8 2.46 -6.32 2.88
CA GLN A 8 3.64 -7.18 2.88
C GLN A 8 3.23 -8.64 2.67
N ASN A 9 3.88 -9.29 1.69
CA ASN A 9 3.66 -10.71 1.40
C ASN A 9 4.32 -11.59 2.49
N GLU A 10 3.90 -12.85 2.55
CA GLU A 10 4.38 -13.81 3.55
C GLU A 10 5.87 -14.10 3.44
N ASP A 11 6.48 -13.83 2.28
CA ASP A 11 7.91 -13.98 2.06
C ASP A 11 8.77 -12.93 2.79
N GLY A 12 8.13 -11.88 3.34
CA GLY A 12 8.78 -10.75 4.00
C GLY A 12 9.65 -9.88 3.09
N LYS A 13 9.70 -10.18 1.79
CA LYS A 13 10.59 -9.56 0.79
C LYS A 13 9.83 -8.73 -0.24
N THR A 14 8.59 -9.12 -0.54
CA THR A 14 7.78 -8.50 -1.58
C THR A 14 6.49 -7.91 -1.01
N VAL A 15 5.81 -7.11 -1.83
CA VAL A 15 4.50 -6.54 -1.51
C VAL A 15 3.49 -6.94 -2.58
N ALA A 16 2.21 -6.97 -2.21
CA ALA A 16 1.10 -7.27 -3.11
C ALA A 16 0.79 -6.09 -4.05
N ALA A 17 1.74 -5.76 -4.92
CA ALA A 17 1.62 -4.74 -5.97
C ALA A 17 1.35 -5.38 -7.34
N ALA A 18 0.66 -4.64 -8.20
CA ALA A 18 0.44 -5.00 -9.58
C ALA A 18 0.50 -3.75 -10.46
N ASP A 19 1.24 -3.84 -11.56
CA ASP A 19 1.39 -2.77 -12.55
C ASP A 19 0.92 -3.31 -13.93
N LEU A 20 0.06 -2.57 -14.65
CA LEU A 20 -0.44 -2.94 -15.98
C LEU A 20 0.39 -2.23 -17.05
N LEU A 21 1.10 -3.01 -17.85
CA LEU A 21 1.95 -2.52 -18.92
C LEU A 21 1.28 -2.71 -20.28
N VAL A 22 1.18 -1.64 -21.06
CA VAL A 22 0.63 -1.63 -22.42
C VAL A 22 1.74 -1.34 -23.42
N PRO A 23 1.81 -2.10 -24.54
CA PRO A 23 2.84 -1.90 -25.57
C PRO A 23 2.91 -0.45 -26.07
N GLY A 24 4.13 0.10 -26.16
CA GLY A 24 4.40 1.44 -26.67
C GLY A 24 4.22 2.58 -25.65
N VAL A 25 3.35 2.42 -24.65
CA VAL A 25 3.06 3.44 -23.62
C VAL A 25 3.78 3.14 -22.31
N GLY A 26 3.95 1.87 -21.96
CA GLY A 26 4.48 1.47 -20.65
C GLY A 26 3.36 1.26 -19.64
N GLU A 27 3.55 1.70 -18.40
CA GLU A 27 2.57 1.55 -17.33
C GLU A 27 1.38 2.48 -17.52
N ILE A 28 0.16 1.94 -17.40
CA ILE A 28 -1.08 2.75 -17.39
C ILE A 28 -1.90 2.59 -16.10
N ILE A 29 -1.74 1.47 -15.38
CA ILE A 29 -2.39 1.23 -14.09
C ILE A 29 -1.34 0.77 -13.10
N GLY A 30 -1.35 1.40 -11.93
CA GLY A 30 -0.58 0.97 -10.77
C GLY A 30 -1.51 0.70 -9.60
N GLY A 31 -1.37 -0.47 -8.97
CA GLY A 31 -2.27 -0.92 -7.91
C GLY A 31 -1.60 -1.76 -6.84
N SER A 32 -2.30 -1.93 -5.72
CA SER A 32 -1.87 -2.84 -4.67
C SER A 32 -3.02 -3.23 -3.74
N GLN A 33 -2.88 -4.39 -3.10
CA GLN A 33 -3.58 -4.63 -1.85
C GLN A 33 -3.01 -3.72 -0.76
N ARG A 34 -3.87 -3.14 0.06
CA ARG A 34 -3.45 -2.26 1.15
C ARG A 34 -3.11 -3.09 2.37
N GLU A 35 -2.11 -2.64 3.13
CA GLU A 35 -1.78 -3.28 4.42
C GLU A 35 -2.93 -3.02 5.41
N GLU A 36 -3.64 -4.10 5.71
CA GLU A 36 -4.79 -4.11 6.61
C GLU A 36 -4.38 -4.35 8.06
N ARG A 37 -3.17 -4.86 8.31
CA ARG A 37 -2.70 -5.19 9.67
C ARG A 37 -2.06 -3.96 10.30
N TYR A 38 -2.67 -3.48 11.39
CA TYR A 38 -2.28 -2.25 12.08
C TYR A 38 -0.79 -2.23 12.46
N ASP A 39 -0.32 -3.29 13.12
CA ASP A 39 1.04 -3.45 13.64
C ASP A 39 2.08 -3.40 12.52
N ILE A 40 1.78 -4.03 11.38
CA ILE A 40 2.68 -4.01 10.22
C ILE A 40 2.68 -2.63 9.57
N LEU A 41 1.51 -2.00 9.42
CA LEU A 41 1.42 -0.67 8.82
C LEU A 41 2.15 0.39 9.66
N GLU A 42 1.96 0.38 10.98
CA GLU A 42 2.65 1.25 11.94
C GLU A 42 4.17 1.07 11.84
N LYS A 43 4.65 -0.18 11.89
CA LYS A 43 6.07 -0.51 11.73
C LYS A 43 6.64 -0.01 10.39
N ARG A 44 5.88 -0.11 9.29
CA ARG A 44 6.32 0.38 7.97
C ARG A 44 6.42 1.90 7.91
N ILE A 45 5.55 2.63 8.62
CA ILE A 45 5.63 4.09 8.77
C ILE A 45 6.93 4.46 9.52
N GLU A 46 7.22 3.77 10.63
CA GLU A 46 8.45 3.97 11.40
C GLU A 46 9.72 3.65 10.58
N GLU A 47 9.77 2.49 9.92
CA GLU A 47 10.92 2.03 9.12
C GLU A 47 11.29 3.01 7.97
N LEU A 48 10.29 3.72 7.46
CA LEU A 48 10.48 4.70 6.38
C LEU A 48 10.67 6.13 6.90
N GLY A 49 10.76 6.33 8.23
CA GLY A 49 10.98 7.63 8.86
C GLY A 49 9.82 8.60 8.67
N LEU A 50 8.60 8.09 8.49
CA LEU A 50 7.39 8.89 8.36
C LEU A 50 6.87 9.28 9.76
N ASN A 51 6.34 10.49 9.88
CA ASN A 51 5.75 10.95 11.14
C ASN A 51 4.37 10.32 11.34
N GLU A 52 4.27 9.34 12.24
CA GLU A 52 3.04 8.62 12.57
C GLU A 52 1.85 9.55 12.89
N LYS A 53 2.11 10.70 13.51
CA LYS A 53 1.08 11.68 13.85
C LYS A 53 0.35 12.25 12.63
N ASP A 54 0.95 12.21 11.45
CA ASP A 54 0.29 12.67 10.22
C ASP A 54 -0.66 11.59 9.65
N TYR A 55 -0.48 10.34 10.08
CA TYR A 55 -1.20 9.15 9.61
C TYR A 55 -2.17 8.56 10.66
N TRP A 56 -2.36 9.22 11.80
CA TRP A 56 -3.21 8.73 12.89
C TRP A 56 -4.60 8.25 12.40
N TRP A 57 -5.26 9.06 11.58
CA TRP A 57 -6.59 8.77 11.04
C TRP A 57 -6.56 7.59 10.05
N TYR A 58 -5.47 7.43 9.32
CA TYR A 58 -5.29 6.34 8.35
C TYR A 58 -5.03 5.01 9.04
N LEU A 59 -4.32 5.05 10.17
CA LEU A 59 -4.10 3.92 11.08
C LEU A 59 -5.38 3.51 11.80
N GLU A 60 -6.25 4.46 12.17
CA GLU A 60 -7.54 4.15 12.80
C GLU A 60 -8.50 3.36 11.89
N LEU A 61 -8.39 3.51 10.57
CA LEU A 61 -9.14 2.68 9.62
C LEU A 61 -8.93 1.18 9.88
N ARG A 62 -7.76 0.80 10.39
CA ARG A 62 -7.39 -0.60 10.68
C ARG A 62 -7.96 -1.11 12.00
N LYS A 63 -8.45 -0.23 12.87
CA LYS A 63 -8.93 -0.59 14.22
C LYS A 63 -10.41 -0.97 14.26
N TYR A 64 -11.22 -0.44 13.35
CA TYR A 64 -12.68 -0.53 13.42
C TYR A 64 -13.28 -1.14 12.15
N GLY A 65 -13.42 -2.47 12.12
CA GLY A 65 -14.07 -3.18 11.02
C GLY A 65 -13.24 -3.30 9.74
N GLU A 66 -11.91 -3.30 9.89
CA GLU A 66 -10.97 -3.43 8.78
C GLU A 66 -11.16 -4.73 8.00
N THR A 67 -10.84 -4.69 6.71
CA THR A 67 -11.01 -5.80 5.78
C THR A 67 -9.88 -5.86 4.77
N LYS A 68 -9.70 -7.00 4.11
CA LYS A 68 -8.77 -7.10 2.98
C LYS A 68 -9.32 -6.27 1.82
N HIS A 69 -8.63 -5.18 1.49
CA HIS A 69 -9.05 -4.24 0.45
C HIS A 69 -7.89 -3.91 -0.50
N SER A 70 -8.24 -3.67 -1.76
CA SER A 70 -7.28 -3.34 -2.83
C SER A 70 -7.81 -2.18 -3.66
N GLY A 71 -6.89 -1.48 -4.33
CA GLY A 71 -7.26 -0.44 -5.28
C GLY A 71 -6.13 -0.14 -6.24
N PHE A 72 -6.45 0.63 -7.28
CA PHE A 72 -5.52 1.03 -8.32
C PHE A 72 -5.79 2.47 -8.75
N GLY A 73 -4.79 3.09 -9.36
CA GLY A 73 -4.92 4.36 -10.09
C GLY A 73 -4.73 4.12 -11.58
N LEU A 74 -5.44 4.87 -12.40
CA LEU A 74 -5.33 4.89 -13.87
C LEU A 74 -4.95 6.31 -14.30
N GLY A 75 -3.85 6.45 -15.04
CA GLY A 75 -3.48 7.71 -15.69
C GLY A 75 -4.36 7.93 -16.92
N PHE A 76 -5.02 9.08 -17.00
CA PHE A 76 -5.95 9.46 -18.08
C PHE A 76 -5.41 10.56 -18.99
N GLU A 77 -4.13 10.93 -18.86
CA GLU A 77 -3.45 11.92 -19.71
C GLU A 77 -3.74 11.78 -21.21
#